data_AF-A0A6A6RYS3-F1
#
_entry.id   AF-A0A6A6RYS3-F1
#
_cell.length_a   1.000
_cell.length_b   1.000
_cell.length_c   1.000
_cell.angle_alpha   90.00
_cell.angle_beta   90.00
_cell.angle_gamma   90.00
#
_symmetry.space_group_name_H-M   'P 1'
#
loop_
_entity.id
_entity.type
_entity.pdbx_description
1 polymer ?
#
loop_
_entity_poly.entity_id
_entity_poly.type
_entity_poly.pdbx_seq_one_letter_code
_entity_poly.pdbx_strand_id
1 'polypeptide(L)' 'MDDETWDMYQVMGFGKFKSTKNQKVPGNDKNFGVRKDKKMEARQYMNRQGGFNRPLSPGRG' A
#
# COMPACT_ATOMS: atom_id res chain seq x y z
N MET A 1 -45.94 -3.06 -6.96
CA MET A 1 -45.17 -3.76 -5.92
C MET A 1 -45.85 -3.48 -4.62
N ASP A 2 -46.05 -4.51 -3.81
CA ASP A 2 -46.42 -4.33 -2.42
C ASP A 2 -45.26 -3.65 -1.67
N ASP A 3 -45.56 -3.02 -0.55
CA ASP A 3 -44.59 -2.21 0.20
C ASP A 3 -43.47 -3.09 0.78
N GLU A 4 -43.77 -4.34 1.12
CA GLU A 4 -42.81 -5.32 1.66
C GLU A 4 -41.77 -5.73 0.60
N THR A 5 -42.20 -5.98 -0.64
CA THR A 5 -41.27 -6.22 -1.75
C THR A 5 -40.45 -4.96 -2.04
N TRP A 6 -41.04 -3.77 -2.03
CA TRP A 6 -40.28 -2.55 -2.28
C TRP A 6 -39.18 -2.31 -1.24
N ASP A 7 -39.46 -2.52 0.05
CA ASP A 7 -38.46 -2.41 1.13
C ASP A 7 -37.33 -3.44 0.97
N MET A 8 -37.67 -4.68 0.61
CA MET A 8 -36.70 -5.72 0.25
C MET A 8 -35.77 -5.28 -0.89
N TYR A 9 -36.33 -4.68 -1.95
CA TYR A 9 -35.54 -4.18 -3.08
C TYR A 9 -34.59 -3.04 -2.66
N GLN A 10 -34.95 -2.22 -1.68
CA GLN A 10 -34.07 -1.18 -1.16
C GLN A 10 -32.92 -1.74 -0.32
N VAL A 11 -33.22 -2.67 0.59
CA VAL A 11 -32.22 -3.31 1.45
C VAL A 11 -31.20 -4.09 0.63
N MET A 12 -31.66 -4.79 -0.40
CA MET A 12 -30.81 -5.55 -1.33
C MET A 12 -30.07 -4.66 -2.34
N GLY A 13 -30.35 -3.35 -2.37
CA GLY A 13 -29.64 -2.37 -3.21
C GLY A 13 -30.14 -2.23 -4.65
N PHE A 14 -31.29 -2.83 -4.99
CA PHE A 14 -31.90 -2.75 -6.32
C PHE A 14 -32.72 -1.47 -6.55
N GLY A 15 -32.99 -0.69 -5.49
CA GLY A 15 -33.81 0.52 -5.58
C GLY A 15 -33.16 1.69 -6.33
N LYS A 16 -31.84 1.89 -6.24
CA LYS A 16 -31.13 3.01 -6.89
C LYS A 16 -29.62 2.79 -6.93
N PHE A 17 -28.96 3.27 -7.99
CA PHE A 17 -27.50 3.32 -8.06
C PHE A 17 -26.92 4.34 -7.05
N LYS A 18 -25.97 3.88 -6.23
CA LYS A 18 -25.16 4.72 -5.34
C LYS A 18 -23.73 4.83 -5.89
N SER A 19 -23.02 5.90 -5.53
CA SER A 19 -21.61 6.10 -5.88
C SER A 19 -20.81 6.50 -4.64
N THR A 20 -19.58 6.03 -4.55
CA THR A 20 -18.61 6.40 -3.50
C THR A 20 -17.61 7.47 -3.96
N LYS A 21 -17.89 8.14 -5.09
CA LYS A 21 -17.02 9.20 -5.63
C LYS A 21 -16.82 10.30 -4.59
N ASN A 22 -15.56 10.60 -4.29
CA ASN A 22 -15.14 11.58 -3.28
C ASN A 22 -15.62 11.30 -1.85
N GLN A 23 -15.95 10.04 -1.52
CA GLN A 23 -16.32 9.63 -0.17
C GLN A 23 -15.23 8.76 0.45
N LYS A 24 -14.94 8.95 1.73
CA LYS A 24 -14.02 8.09 2.49
C LYS A 24 -14.74 6.79 2.87
N VAL A 25 -14.34 5.68 2.26
CA VAL A 25 -14.84 4.35 2.59
C VAL A 25 -13.92 3.74 3.67
N PRO A 26 -14.43 3.32 4.84
CA PRO A 26 -13.63 2.70 5.89
C PRO A 26 -12.83 1.49 5.38
N GLY A 27 -11.55 1.41 5.76
CA GLY A 27 -10.66 0.31 5.37
C GLY A 27 -9.99 0.48 4.00
N ASN A 28 -10.51 1.34 3.12
CA ASN A 28 -9.90 1.59 1.82
C ASN A 28 -8.56 2.33 1.93
N ASP A 29 -8.35 3.08 3.02
CA ASP A 29 -7.10 3.73 3.37
C ASP A 29 -5.97 2.75 3.71
N LYS A 30 -6.28 1.49 4.02
CA LYS A 30 -5.30 0.43 4.28
C LYS A 30 -5.05 -0.45 3.05
N ASN A 31 -5.81 -0.25 1.98
CA ASN A 31 -5.72 -1.04 0.76
C ASN A 31 -4.66 -0.48 -0.18
N PHE A 32 -3.41 -0.42 0.29
CA PHE A 32 -2.27 -0.05 -0.54
C PHE A 32 -1.04 -0.88 -0.18
N GLY A 33 -0.22 -1.17 -1.19
CA GLY A 33 1.08 -1.79 -1.04
C GLY A 33 2.13 -0.94 -1.75
N VAL A 34 3.28 -0.73 -1.11
CA VAL A 34 4.42 -0.02 -1.73
C VAL A 34 5.55 -0.99 -1.94
N ARG A 35 5.95 -1.21 -3.21
CA ARG A 35 7.17 -1.92 -3.54
C ARG A 35 8.36 -0.97 -3.44
N LYS A 36 9.31 -1.30 -2.56
CA LYS A 36 10.58 -0.56 -2.41
C LYS A 36 11.74 -1.49 -2.75
N ASP A 37 12.23 -1.38 -3.96
CA ASP A 37 13.41 -2.14 -4.39
C ASP A 37 14.67 -1.45 -3.85
N LYS A 38 15.41 -2.14 -2.96
CA LYS A 38 16.72 -1.67 -2.51
C LYS A 38 17.76 -1.99 -3.57
N LYS A 39 18.53 -0.99 -4.00
CA LYS A 39 19.68 -1.20 -4.87
C LYS A 39 20.78 -1.94 -4.08
N MET A 40 21.25 -3.05 -4.64
CA MET A 40 22.43 -3.73 -4.11
C MET A 40 23.68 -2.97 -4.56
N GLU A 41 24.44 -2.43 -3.61
CA GLU A 41 25.76 -1.85 -3.91
C GLU A 41 26.86 -2.76 -3.35
N ALA A 42 27.84 -3.05 -4.19
CA ALA A 42 28.95 -3.92 -3.82
C ALA A 42 29.83 -3.24 -2.76
N ARG A 43 30.33 -4.05 -1.82
CA ARG A 43 31.28 -3.57 -0.82
C ARG A 43 32.70 -3.64 -1.37
N GLN A 44 33.43 -2.54 -1.25
CA GLN A 44 34.85 -2.52 -1.61
C GLN A 44 35.69 -3.04 -0.44
N TYR A 45 36.41 -4.14 -0.63
CA TYR A 45 37.29 -4.74 0.39
C TYR A 45 38.76 -4.34 0.22
N MET A 46 39.26 -4.30 -1.02
CA MET A 46 40.68 -4.04 -1.31
C MET A 46 40.95 -2.56 -1.58
N ASN A 47 42.18 -2.11 -1.27
CA ASN A 47 42.69 -0.76 -1.52
C ASN A 47 41.79 0.35 -0.94
N ARG A 48 41.28 0.13 0.27
CA ARG A 48 40.42 1.09 0.98
C ARG A 48 41.26 2.19 1.63
N GLN A 49 40.83 3.44 1.50
CA GLN A 49 41.43 4.54 2.25
C GLN A 49 41.07 4.45 3.74
N GLY A 50 42.09 4.56 4.61
CA GLY A 50 41.93 4.60 6.06
C GLY A 50 41.97 3.24 6.79
N GLY A 51 42.39 2.18 6.12
CA GLY A 51 42.77 0.91 6.77
C GLY A 51 41.61 -0.02 7.15
N PHE A 52 41.98 -1.18 7.68
CA PHE A 52 41.06 -2.31 7.91
C PHE A 52 39.96 -2.02 8.95
N ASN A 53 40.26 -1.21 9.97
CA ASN A 53 39.34 -0.94 11.09
C ASN A 53 38.19 0.04 10.76
N ARG A 54 38.11 0.56 9.53
CA ARG A 54 36.98 1.41 9.08
C ARG A 54 35.83 0.57 8.52
N PRO A 55 34.58 1.01 8.61
CA PRO A 55 33.44 0.31 8.03
C PRO A 55 33.49 0.27 6.49
N LEU A 56 33.06 -0.86 5.91
CA LEU A 56 32.95 -1.03 4.45
C LEU A 56 31.82 -0.16 3.89
N SER A 57 32.10 0.58 2.82
CA SER A 57 31.08 1.27 2.03
C SER A 57 30.41 0.28 1.07
N PRO A 58 29.07 0.34 0.87
CA PRO A 58 28.14 1.19 1.60
C PRO A 58 27.89 0.68 3.03
N GLY A 59 27.56 1.59 3.94
CA GLY A 59 27.13 1.24 5.30
C GLY A 59 25.98 0.23 5.28
N ARG A 60 25.82 -0.55 6.36
CA ARG A 60 24.57 -1.32 6.53
C ARG A 60 23.48 -0.32 6.92
N GLY A 61 22.65 0.08 5.95
CA GLY A 61 21.38 0.76 6.17
C GLY A 61 20.25 -0.25 6.40
#